data_AF-A0A9N9MHH3-F1
#
_entry.id   AF-A0A9N9MHH3-F1
#
_cell.length_a   1.000
_cell.length_b   1.000
_cell.length_c   1.000
_cell.angle_alpha   90.00
_cell.angle_beta   90.00
_cell.angle_gamma   90.00
#
_symmetry.space_group_name_H-M   'P 1'
#
loop_
_entity.id
_entity.type
_entity.pdbx_description
1 polymer ?
#
loop_
_entity_poly.entity_id
_entity_poly.type
_entity_poly.pdbx_seq_one_letter_code
_entity_poly.pdbx_strand_id
1 'polypeptide(L)' 'MEICIKIEPIPGESPKMFGRHFDETDFLVSKISRQSIDACKDYFRDDLLKTDWQLMVELKKIFQIL' A
#
# COMPACT_ATOMS: atom_id res chain seq x y z
N MET A 1 -7.04 -16.42 4.23
CA MET A 1 -7.43 -16.07 5.62
C MET A 1 -8.00 -14.67 5.57
N GLU A 2 -9.19 -14.48 6.12
CA GLU A 2 -9.84 -13.17 6.16
C GLU A 2 -9.68 -12.59 7.57
N ILE A 3 -9.44 -11.28 7.65
CA ILE A 3 -9.25 -10.56 8.90
C ILE A 3 -9.98 -9.22 8.86
N CYS A 4 -10.40 -8.72 10.03
CA CYS A 4 -10.94 -7.37 10.16
C CYS A 4 -9.82 -6.41 10.58
N ILE A 5 -9.66 -5.32 9.84
CA ILE A 5 -8.70 -4.26 10.13
C ILE A 5 -9.44 -2.93 10.31
N LYS A 6 -9.04 -2.14 11.31
CA LYS A 6 -9.52 -0.77 11.49
C LYS A 6 -8.56 0.18 10.77
N ILE A 7 -9.05 0.94 9.80
CA ILE A 7 -8.28 1.95 9.07
C ILE A 7 -8.54 3.31 9.72
N GLU A 8 -7.51 3.89 10.35
CA GLU A 8 -7.58 5.23 10.93
C GLU A 8 -7.30 6.29 9.86
N PRO A 9 -8.04 7.42 9.86
CA PRO A 9 -7.79 8.50 8.93
C PRO A 9 -6.49 9.24 9.26
N ILE A 10 -5.89 9.84 8.24
CA ILE A 10 -4.71 10.69 8.40
C ILE A 10 -5.13 12.00 9.09
N PRO A 11 -4.46 12.42 10.19
CA PRO A 11 -4.78 13.68 10.85
C PRO A 11 -4.71 14.87 9.90
N GLY A 12 -5.76 15.70 9.88
CA GLY A 12 -5.84 16.88 9.01
C GLY A 12 -6.37 16.60 7.60
N GLU A 13 -6.57 15.34 7.21
CA GLU A 13 -7.27 14.98 5.98
C GLU A 13 -8.72 14.57 6.26
N SER A 14 -9.61 14.84 5.31
CA SER A 14 -10.97 14.31 5.38
C SER A 14 -10.94 12.78 5.21
N PRO A 15 -11.60 12.01 6.10
CA PRO A 15 -11.56 10.55 6.05
C PRO A 15 -12.16 10.01 4.74
N LYS A 16 -11.56 8.94 4.22
CA LYS A 16 -12.19 8.14 3.17
C LYS A 16 -13.30 7.29 3.80
N MET A 17 -14.49 7.38 3.23
CA MET A 17 -15.71 6.77 3.75
C MET A 17 -16.14 5.59 2.89
N PHE A 18 -16.46 4.47 3.55
CA PHE A 18 -17.09 3.30 2.93
C PHE A 18 -18.45 3.68 2.33
N GLY A 19 -18.79 3.14 1.17
CA GLY A 19 -20.01 3.45 0.41
C GLY A 19 -20.00 4.80 -0.31
N ARG A 20 -18.91 5.58 -0.21
CA ARG A 20 -18.71 6.82 -0.98
C ARG A 20 -17.40 6.86 -1.74
N HIS A 21 -16.29 6.48 -1.08
CA HIS A 21 -14.96 6.51 -1.68
C HIS A 21 -14.46 5.13 -2.08
N PHE A 22 -14.96 4.09 -1.42
CA PHE A 22 -14.68 2.68 -1.72
C PHE A 22 -15.83 1.82 -1.19
N ASP A 23 -15.98 0.62 -1.72
CA ASP A 23 -16.93 -0.40 -1.28
C ASP A 23 -16.26 -1.75 -1.01
N GLU A 24 -17.05 -2.80 -0.77
CA GLU A 24 -16.56 -4.14 -0.45
C GLU A 24 -15.89 -4.88 -1.62
N THR A 25 -16.10 -4.42 -2.85
CA THR A 25 -15.53 -5.02 -4.06
C THR A 25 -14.19 -4.40 -4.45
N ASP A 26 -13.90 -3.20 -3.91
CA ASP A 26 -12.65 -2.50 -4.17
C ASP A 26 -11.44 -3.20 -3.51
N PHE A 27 -10.36 -3.33 -4.28
CA PHE A 27 -9.08 -3.79 -3.75
C PHE A 27 -8.33 -2.64 -3.06
N LEU A 28 -8.06 -2.83 -1.78
CA LEU A 28 -7.19 -1.95 -1.01
C LEU A 28 -5.73 -2.39 -1.18
N VAL A 29 -4.87 -1.46 -1.58
CA VAL A 29 -3.42 -1.68 -1.72
C VAL A 29 -2.64 -0.70 -0.84
N SER A 30 -1.44 -1.11 -0.44
CA SER A 30 -0.55 -0.23 0.33
C SER A 30 -0.13 0.98 -0.51
N LYS A 31 -0.32 2.18 0.04
CA LYS A 31 0.16 3.42 -0.57
C LYS A 31 1.65 3.55 -0.34
N ILE A 32 2.44 3.04 -1.29
CA ILE A 32 3.90 3.10 -1.22
C ILE A 32 4.45 4.44 -1.70
N SER A 33 5.64 4.79 -1.22
CA SER A 33 6.40 5.97 -1.63
C SER A 33 7.84 5.58 -1.98
N ARG A 34 8.59 6.49 -2.65
CA ARG A 34 10.00 6.26 -2.94
C ARG A 34 10.81 5.94 -1.68
N GLN A 35 10.56 6.69 -0.60
CA GLN A 35 11.22 6.50 0.68
C GLN A 35 10.95 5.12 1.28
N SER A 36 9.69 4.64 1.21
CA SER A 36 9.36 3.29 1.70
C SER A 36 10.02 2.18 0.86
N ILE A 37 10.11 2.37 -0.46
CA ILE A 37 10.76 1.40 -1.36
C ILE A 37 12.25 1.31 -1.05
N ASP A 38 12.92 2.45 -0.86
CA ASP A 38 14.35 2.47 -0.56
C ASP A 38 14.62 1.89 0.85
N ALA A 39 13.77 2.18 1.83
CA ALA A 39 13.84 1.51 3.13
C ALA A 39 13.70 -0.03 3.03
N CYS A 40 12.80 -0.53 2.20
CA CYS A 40 12.68 -1.97 1.94
C CYS A 40 13.96 -2.57 1.34
N LYS A 41 14.66 -1.84 0.46
CA LYS A 41 15.92 -2.31 -0.14
C LYS A 41 17.08 -2.29 0.84
N ASP A 42 17.11 -1.28 1.73
CA ASP A 42 18.23 -1.05 2.63
C ASP A 42 18.17 -1.98 3.85
N TYR A 43 16.96 -2.27 4.35
CA TYR A 43 16.77 -2.96 5.63
C TYR A 43 16.07 -4.31 5.54
N PHE A 44 15.27 -4.56 4.50
CA PHE A 44 14.38 -5.73 4.42
C PHE A 44 14.60 -6.56 3.15
N ARG A 45 15.78 -6.45 2.54
CA ARG A 45 16.03 -7.06 1.23
C ARG A 45 15.90 -8.57 1.24
N ASP A 46 16.44 -9.20 2.28
CA ASP A 46 16.48 -10.65 2.43
C ASP A 46 15.17 -11.21 3.00
N ASP A 47 14.35 -10.35 3.63
CA ASP A 47 13.05 -10.71 4.20
C ASP A 47 11.94 -10.72 3.13
N LEU A 48 12.14 -10.00 2.02
CA LEU A 48 11.16 -9.84 0.95
C LEU A 48 11.32 -10.93 -0.12
N LEU A 49 10.22 -11.60 -0.42
CA LEU A 49 10.16 -12.63 -1.45
C LEU A 49 10.18 -11.98 -2.84
N LYS A 50 10.52 -12.77 -3.87
CA LYS A 50 10.51 -12.32 -5.26
C LYS A 50 9.14 -11.76 -5.69
N THR A 51 8.06 -12.33 -5.17
CA THR A 51 6.68 -11.88 -5.42
C THR A 51 6.40 -10.50 -4.83
N ASP A 52 6.98 -10.19 -3.67
CA ASP A 52 6.81 -8.88 -3.02
C ASP A 52 7.48 -7.79 -3.86
N TRP A 53 8.66 -8.08 -4.42
CA TRP A 53 9.35 -7.18 -5.35
C TRP A 53 8.59 -6.98 -6.66
N GLN A 54 7.94 -8.03 -7.18
CA GLN A 54 7.08 -7.92 -8.37
C GLN A 54 5.88 -7.00 -8.10
N LEU A 55 5.18 -7.22 -6.98
CA LEU A 55 4.08 -6.35 -6.56
C LEU A 55 4.56 -4.91 -6.36
N MET A 56 5.74 -4.71 -5.78
CA MET A 56 6.31 -3.37 -5.58
C MET A 56 6.56 -2.64 -6.90
N VAL A 57 6.99 -3.36 -7.95
CA VAL A 57 7.16 -2.80 -9.31
C VAL A 57 5.81 -2.45 -9.93
N GLU A 58 4.77 -3.27 -9.74
CA GLU A 58 3.42 -2.98 -10.23
C GLU A 58 2.82 -1.75 -9.55
N LEU A 59 2.89 -1.69 -8.21
CA LEU A 59 2.43 -0.53 -7.44
C LEU A 59 3.22 0.73 -7.80
N LYS A 60 4.53 0.63 -8.04
CA LYS A 60 5.35 1.76 -8.49
C LYS A 60 4.83 2.36 -9.80
N LYS A 61 4.38 1.52 -10.73
CA LYS A 61 3.76 1.96 -12.01
C LYS A 61 2.39 2.60 -11.79
N ILE A 62 1.53 1.96 -10.98
CA ILE A 62 0.18 2.46 -10.67
C ILE A 62 0.24 3.85 -10.04
N PHE A 63 1.15 4.05 -9.09
CA PHE A 63 1.32 5.32 -8.38
C PHE A 63 2.26 6.32 -9.09
N GLN A 64 2.78 5.98 -10.27
CA GLN A 64 3.70 6.82 -11.06
C GLN A 64 4.91 7.32 -10.25
N ILE A 65 5.48 6.45 -9.41
CA ILE A 65 6.65 6.77 -8.59
C ILE A 65 7.92 6.60 -9.44
N LEU A 66 8.83 7.57 -9.40
CA LEU A 66 10.09 7.57 -10.17
C LEU A 66 11.18 6.66 -9.57
#